data_AF-A0A833HIV3-F1
#
_entry.id   AF-A0A833HIV3-F1
#
_cell.length_a   1.000
_cell.length_b   1.000
_cell.length_c   1.000
_cell.angle_alpha   90.00
_cell.angle_beta   90.00
_cell.angle_gamma   90.00
#
_symmetry.space_group_name_H-M   'P 1'
#
loop_
_entity.id
_entity.type
_entity.pdbx_description
1 polymer ?
#
loop_
_entity_poly.entity_id
_entity_poly.type
_entity_poly.pdbx_seq_one_letter_code
_entity_poly.pdbx_strand_id
1 'polypeptide(L)'
;MRTLRLVALPLLATPLVAAGPAPRELRFESFNRVYTDLVGELAPFALDPVTVKLSSPKQILLVRDHVARLVPLGGGRVEGSLEIELLGKGSLVADLDLAGRASRLADDLILPPQRVRLDGVARLERAPGGYRIVAERMPRQVHVEVRSRLIDQVVGLCEGASLLTLGSVDCGPVRGALERPAVPLGNGSGEFFLADSELDAADRAELDALIAAPAR
;
A
#
# COMPACT_ATOMS: atom_id res chain seq x y z
N MET A 1 -81.18 16.22 -15.59
CA MET A 1 -80.30 15.10 -15.99
C MET A 1 -78.85 15.57 -15.86
N ARG A 2 -78.09 15.05 -14.88
CA ARG A 2 -76.72 15.47 -14.55
C ARG A 2 -75.77 14.29 -14.78
N THR A 3 -74.89 14.41 -15.76
CA THR A 3 -73.82 13.44 -16.07
C THR A 3 -72.59 13.73 -15.21
N LEU A 4 -72.23 12.82 -14.31
CA LEU A 4 -70.92 12.81 -13.64
C LEU A 4 -69.91 12.03 -14.48
N ARG A 5 -68.83 12.69 -14.88
CA ARG A 5 -67.62 12.06 -15.46
C ARG A 5 -66.69 11.65 -14.32
N LEU A 6 -66.43 10.35 -14.18
CA LEU A 6 -65.30 9.84 -13.40
C LEU A 6 -64.00 10.12 -14.16
N VAL A 7 -63.06 10.79 -13.51
CA VAL A 7 -61.67 10.94 -13.98
C VAL A 7 -60.82 9.93 -13.23
N ALA A 8 -60.26 8.97 -13.95
CA ALA A 8 -59.30 8.01 -13.42
C ALA A 8 -57.91 8.65 -13.36
N LEU A 9 -57.32 8.70 -12.16
CA LEU A 9 -55.93 9.14 -11.94
C LEU A 9 -54.98 7.96 -12.18
N PRO A 10 -53.96 8.08 -13.04
CA PRO A 10 -52.94 7.06 -13.18
C PRO A 10 -51.93 7.16 -12.03
N LEU A 11 -51.76 6.06 -11.26
CA LEU A 11 -50.65 5.91 -10.32
C LEU A 11 -49.35 5.74 -11.11
N LEU A 12 -48.48 6.75 -11.07
CA LEU A 12 -47.10 6.66 -11.51
C LEU A 12 -46.29 5.90 -10.46
N ALA A 13 -45.93 4.65 -10.76
CA ALA A 13 -44.95 3.89 -10.01
C ALA A 13 -43.53 4.41 -10.33
N THR A 14 -42.91 5.09 -9.39
CA THR A 14 -41.49 5.46 -9.47
C THR A 14 -40.62 4.23 -9.22
N PRO A 15 -39.69 3.87 -10.13
CA PRO A 15 -38.74 2.80 -9.88
C PRO A 15 -37.78 3.23 -8.78
N LEU A 16 -37.81 2.53 -7.65
CA LEU A 16 -36.83 2.66 -6.59
C LEU A 16 -35.51 2.07 -7.09
N VAL A 17 -34.60 2.91 -7.59
CA VAL A 17 -33.21 2.50 -7.82
C VAL A 17 -32.61 2.27 -6.43
N ALA A 18 -32.34 1.01 -6.10
CA ALA A 18 -31.63 0.66 -4.88
C ALA A 18 -30.23 1.28 -4.94
N ALA A 19 -30.01 2.35 -4.18
CA ALA A 19 -28.69 2.91 -3.98
C ALA A 19 -27.81 1.82 -3.35
N GLY A 20 -26.75 1.43 -4.06
CA GLY A 20 -25.75 0.54 -3.49
C GLY A 20 -25.17 1.14 -2.19
N PRO A 21 -24.69 0.29 -1.26
CA PRO A 21 -24.12 0.78 -0.01
C PRO A 21 -23.01 1.79 -0.30
N ALA A 22 -23.10 2.96 0.32
CA ALA A 22 -22.09 4.00 0.18
C ALA A 22 -20.75 3.53 0.78
N PRO A 23 -19.60 3.93 0.21
CA PRO A 23 -18.30 3.68 0.83
C PRO A 23 -18.27 4.26 2.24
N ARG A 24 -17.81 3.46 3.19
CA ARG A 24 -17.58 3.87 4.58
C ARG A 24 -16.12 4.29 4.71
N GLU A 25 -15.88 5.50 5.23
CA GLU A 25 -14.54 5.99 5.51
C GLU A 25 -14.17 5.68 6.96
N LEU A 26 -13.02 5.07 7.16
CA LEU A 26 -12.47 4.69 8.48
C LEU A 26 -11.12 5.37 8.69
N ARG A 27 -10.90 5.84 9.92
CA ARG A 27 -9.64 6.42 10.39
C ARG A 27 -9.34 5.85 11.78
N PHE A 28 -8.26 5.10 11.89
CA PHE A 28 -7.78 4.49 13.13
C PHE A 28 -6.59 5.27 13.67
N GLU A 29 -6.77 6.13 14.66
CA GLU A 29 -5.67 6.96 15.20
C GLU A 29 -4.45 6.13 15.64
N SER A 30 -4.66 4.89 16.10
CA SER A 30 -3.61 3.94 16.47
C SER A 30 -2.68 3.53 15.31
N PHE A 31 -3.13 3.68 14.05
CA PHE A 31 -2.34 3.40 12.86
C PHE A 31 -1.30 4.50 12.55
N ASN A 32 -1.57 5.74 12.99
CA ASN A 32 -0.74 6.91 12.77
C ASN A 32 0.42 6.94 13.79
N ARG A 33 1.49 6.20 13.50
CA ARG A 33 2.64 6.06 14.40
C ARG A 33 3.96 5.83 13.67
N VAL A 34 5.02 5.75 14.46
CA VAL A 34 6.35 5.35 14.00
C VAL A 34 6.47 3.83 14.02
N TYR A 35 6.91 3.27 12.91
CA TYR A 35 7.24 1.87 12.72
C TYR A 35 8.76 1.74 12.57
N THR A 36 9.35 0.80 13.31
CA THR A 36 10.78 0.44 13.24
C THR A 36 10.93 -1.02 12.82
N ASP A 37 12.16 -1.42 12.46
CA ASP A 37 12.52 -2.83 12.20
C ASP A 37 11.78 -3.46 11.01
N LEU A 38 11.49 -2.64 10.00
CA LEU A 38 10.96 -3.09 8.72
C LEU A 38 12.02 -3.94 8.00
N VAL A 39 11.69 -5.20 7.68
CA VAL A 39 12.58 -6.12 6.97
C VAL A 39 12.76 -5.64 5.54
N GLY A 40 13.97 -5.18 5.19
CA GLY A 40 14.29 -4.66 3.86
C GLY A 40 15.50 -5.32 3.23
N GLU A 41 15.30 -6.53 2.72
CA GLU A 41 16.16 -7.06 1.67
C GLU A 41 15.55 -6.69 0.32
N LEU A 42 16.27 -5.91 -0.49
CA LEU A 42 15.90 -5.66 -1.88
C LEU A 42 16.51 -6.77 -2.73
N ALA A 43 15.80 -7.19 -3.77
CA ALA A 43 16.34 -8.17 -4.72
C ALA A 43 17.64 -7.62 -5.35
N PRO A 44 18.70 -8.44 -5.46
CA PRO A 44 19.95 -8.00 -6.08
C PRO A 44 19.73 -7.68 -7.56
N PHE A 45 20.46 -6.68 -8.08
CA PHE A 45 20.51 -6.40 -9.50
C PHE A 45 21.94 -6.56 -10.02
N ALA A 46 22.07 -7.22 -11.18
CA ALA A 46 23.35 -7.44 -11.84
C ALA A 46 23.46 -6.48 -13.03
N LEU A 47 24.56 -5.73 -13.06
CA LEU A 47 24.99 -4.89 -14.17
C LEU A 47 26.35 -5.42 -14.65
N ASP A 48 26.38 -6.48 -15.44
CA ASP A 48 27.64 -7.12 -15.90
C ASP A 48 28.68 -6.06 -16.37
N PRO A 49 29.89 -5.97 -15.77
CA PRO A 49 30.56 -6.89 -14.82
C PRO A 49 30.45 -6.53 -13.33
N VAL A 50 29.55 -5.63 -12.96
CA VAL A 50 29.27 -5.15 -11.59
C VAL A 50 28.05 -5.86 -11.01
N THR A 51 28.22 -6.55 -9.89
CA THR A 51 27.06 -7.00 -9.09
C THR A 51 26.80 -5.99 -7.98
N VAL A 52 25.54 -5.53 -7.86
CA VAL A 52 25.13 -4.61 -6.79
C VAL A 52 24.04 -5.27 -5.95
N LYS A 53 24.33 -5.47 -4.67
CA LYS A 53 23.35 -5.91 -3.69
C LYS A 53 22.99 -4.75 -2.77
N LEU A 54 21.72 -4.34 -2.79
CA LEU A 54 21.22 -3.30 -1.90
C LEU A 54 20.49 -3.90 -0.69
N SER A 55 20.74 -3.32 0.47
CA SER A 55 20.05 -3.66 1.71
C SER A 55 19.76 -2.40 2.51
N SER A 56 18.66 -2.41 3.26
CA SER A 56 18.30 -1.30 4.15
C SER A 56 18.13 -1.80 5.58
N PRO A 57 19.22 -1.97 6.35
CA PRO A 57 19.20 -2.67 7.62
C PRO A 57 18.56 -1.88 8.77
N LYS A 58 18.44 -0.55 8.63
CA LYS A 58 17.82 0.32 9.64
C LYS A 58 16.80 1.20 8.94
N GLN A 59 15.55 1.12 9.38
CA GLN A 59 14.44 1.83 8.77
C GLN A 59 13.52 2.38 9.85
N ILE A 60 13.09 3.62 9.66
CA ILE A 60 12.10 4.32 10.45
C ILE A 60 11.07 4.85 9.48
N LEU A 61 9.83 4.38 9.63
CA LEU A 61 8.69 4.82 8.83
C LEU A 61 7.68 5.50 9.75
N LEU A 62 7.30 6.73 9.43
CA LEU A 62 6.21 7.44 10.08
C LEU A 62 5.00 7.42 9.16
N VAL A 63 3.91 6.84 9.65
CA VAL A 63 2.58 7.02 9.06
C VAL A 63 1.96 8.26 9.69
N ARG A 64 1.77 9.31 8.88
CA ARG A 64 1.24 10.59 9.35
C ARG A 64 -0.27 10.62 9.36
N ASP A 65 -0.87 10.11 8.29
CA ASP A 65 -2.32 10.08 8.10
C ASP A 65 -2.68 8.85 7.28
N HIS A 66 -3.92 8.39 7.42
CA HIS A 66 -4.47 7.35 6.57
C HIS A 66 -5.99 7.48 6.48
N VAL A 67 -6.53 7.00 5.37
CA VAL A 67 -7.97 6.89 5.15
C VAL A 67 -8.25 5.55 4.48
N ALA A 68 -9.01 4.71 5.16
CA ALA A 68 -9.55 3.49 4.56
C ALA A 68 -10.96 3.75 4.06
N ARG A 69 -11.22 3.44 2.79
CA ARG A 69 -12.55 3.51 2.19
C ARG A 69 -13.01 2.10 1.88
N LEU A 70 -14.02 1.62 2.60
CA LEU A 70 -14.49 0.25 2.52
C LEU A 70 -15.92 0.19 1.98
N VAL A 71 -16.15 -0.74 1.07
CA VAL A 71 -17.45 -1.09 0.50
C VAL A 71 -17.76 -2.53 0.91
N PRO A 72 -18.87 -2.77 1.62
CA PRO A 72 -19.23 -4.13 1.98
C PRO A 72 -19.62 -4.93 0.74
N LEU A 73 -19.05 -6.13 0.63
CA LEU A 73 -19.44 -7.19 -0.30
C LEU A 73 -20.37 -8.22 0.37
N GLY A 74 -20.44 -8.17 1.71
CA GLY A 74 -21.23 -8.98 2.63
C GLY A 74 -20.61 -10.32 3.02
N GLY A 75 -21.22 -10.96 4.02
CA GLY A 75 -20.64 -12.11 4.70
C GLY A 75 -19.29 -11.78 5.36
N GLY A 76 -19.15 -10.56 5.90
CA GLY A 76 -17.89 -10.05 6.45
C GLY A 76 -16.87 -9.56 5.42
N ARG A 77 -17.12 -9.72 4.12
CA ARG A 77 -16.16 -9.31 3.08
C ARG A 77 -16.31 -7.83 2.74
N VAL A 78 -15.18 -7.17 2.55
CA VAL A 78 -15.09 -5.76 2.18
C VAL A 78 -14.10 -5.60 1.03
N GLU A 79 -14.46 -4.78 0.05
CA GLU A 79 -13.54 -4.24 -0.94
C GLU A 79 -13.19 -2.82 -0.54
N GLY A 80 -11.94 -2.41 -0.70
CA GLY A 80 -11.59 -1.06 -0.29
C GLY A 80 -10.25 -0.57 -0.78
N SER A 81 -10.05 0.71 -0.53
CA SER A 81 -8.80 1.42 -0.78
C SER A 81 -8.28 2.00 0.52
N LEU A 82 -7.02 1.74 0.84
CA LEU A 82 -6.30 2.36 1.93
C LEU A 82 -5.33 3.39 1.34
N GLU A 83 -5.57 4.66 1.63
CA GLU A 83 -4.65 5.74 1.30
C GLU A 83 -3.83 6.06 2.55
N ILE A 84 -2.50 6.03 2.44
CA ILE A 84 -1.56 6.24 3.55
C ILE A 84 -0.62 7.36 3.17
N GLU A 85 -0.47 8.33 4.06
CA GLU A 85 0.57 9.34 3.95
C GLU A 85 1.77 8.94 4.82
N LEU A 86 2.89 8.70 4.15
CA LEU A 86 4.07 8.14 4.77
C LEU A 86 5.32 8.97 4.47
N LEU A 87 6.21 9.03 5.45
CA LEU A 87 7.56 9.55 5.32
C LEU A 87 8.49 8.74 6.21
N GLY A 88 9.78 8.81 5.96
CA GLY A 88 10.71 7.98 6.71
C GLY A 88 12.15 8.27 6.40
N LYS A 89 13.00 7.53 7.09
CA LYS A 89 14.44 7.53 6.88
C LYS A 89 15.00 6.17 7.21
N GLY A 90 16.16 5.86 6.65
CA GLY A 90 16.88 4.65 6.93
C GLY A 90 18.33 4.75 6.51
N SER A 91 19.00 3.61 6.51
CA SER A 91 20.35 3.46 5.95
C SER A 91 20.28 2.56 4.74
N LEU A 92 20.83 2.98 3.61
CA LEU A 92 21.01 2.14 2.43
C LEU A 92 22.45 1.64 2.41
N VAL A 93 22.64 0.34 2.22
CA VAL A 93 23.96 -0.29 2.09
C VAL A 93 24.03 -0.98 0.73
N ALA A 94 25.03 -0.64 -0.06
CA ALA A 94 25.37 -1.30 -1.31
C ALA A 94 26.63 -2.14 -1.14
N ASP A 95 26.49 -3.44 -1.34
CA ASP A 95 27.62 -4.34 -1.53
C ASP A 95 27.87 -4.45 -3.05
N LEU A 96 29.05 -4.01 -3.47
CA LEU A 96 29.51 -3.98 -4.86
C LEU A 96 30.56 -5.06 -5.07
N ASP A 97 30.44 -5.83 -6.15
CA ASP A 97 31.52 -6.70 -6.64
C ASP A 97 31.89 -6.29 -8.07
N LEU A 98 33.13 -5.82 -8.24
CA LEU A 98 33.71 -5.50 -9.53
C LEU A 98 34.92 -6.41 -9.79
N ALA A 99 34.76 -7.36 -10.71
CA ALA A 99 35.82 -8.29 -11.12
C ALA A 99 36.52 -8.99 -9.92
N GLY A 100 35.75 -9.37 -8.89
CA GLY A 100 36.24 -10.05 -7.70
C GLY A 100 36.75 -9.13 -6.59
N ARG A 101 36.64 -7.80 -6.74
CA ARG A 101 36.88 -6.83 -5.67
C ARG A 101 35.56 -6.41 -5.05
N ALA A 102 35.34 -6.86 -3.82
CA ALA A 102 34.22 -6.43 -2.99
C ALA A 102 34.47 -5.03 -2.43
N SER A 103 33.46 -4.17 -2.51
CA SER A 103 33.39 -2.87 -1.86
C SER A 103 32.03 -2.71 -1.19
N ARG A 104 31.98 -2.00 -0.06
CA ARG A 104 30.73 -1.67 0.62
C ARG A 104 30.58 -0.17 0.72
N LEU A 105 29.46 0.34 0.23
CA LEU A 105 29.06 1.73 0.38
C LEU A 105 27.82 1.80 1.26
N ALA A 106 27.72 2.85 2.07
CA ALA A 106 26.55 3.10 2.88
C ALA A 106 26.22 4.58 2.87
N ASP A 107 24.94 4.91 2.82
CA ASP A 107 24.44 6.28 2.89
C ASP A 107 23.06 6.31 3.55
N ASP A 108 22.60 7.51 3.89
CA ASP A 108 21.25 7.70 4.37
C ASP A 108 20.24 7.50 3.24
N LEU A 109 19.14 6.83 3.57
CA LEU A 109 17.96 6.68 2.75
C LEU A 109 16.88 7.61 3.29
N ILE A 110 16.36 8.50 2.45
CA ILE A 110 15.25 9.39 2.80
C ILE A 110 14.03 8.92 2.03
N LEU A 111 12.93 8.74 2.77
CA LEU A 111 11.62 8.50 2.20
C LEU A 111 10.82 9.81 2.33
N PRO A 112 10.77 10.64 1.27
CA PRO A 112 10.05 11.92 1.34
C PRO A 112 8.56 11.70 1.61
N PRO A 113 7.86 12.72 2.14
CA PRO A 113 6.41 12.66 2.31
C PRO A 113 5.72 12.33 0.99
N GLN A 114 4.99 11.22 0.98
CA GLN A 114 4.28 10.74 -0.19
C GLN A 114 2.99 10.02 0.22
N ARG A 115 2.05 9.96 -0.71
CA ARG A 115 0.81 9.23 -0.54
C ARG A 115 0.84 7.95 -1.34
N VAL A 116 0.53 6.87 -0.66
CA VAL A 116 0.45 5.53 -1.22
C VAL A 116 -0.98 5.06 -1.15
N ARG A 117 -1.46 4.45 -2.22
CA ARG A 117 -2.78 3.84 -2.29
C ARG A 117 -2.65 2.33 -2.45
N LEU A 118 -3.36 1.60 -1.59
CA LEU A 118 -3.45 0.15 -1.62
C LEU A 118 -4.91 -0.23 -1.82
N ASP A 119 -5.23 -0.85 -2.94
CA ASP A 119 -6.58 -1.36 -3.22
C ASP A 119 -6.62 -2.87 -2.95
N GLY A 120 -7.69 -3.37 -2.34
CA GLY A 120 -7.76 -4.77 -1.95
C GLY A 120 -9.13 -5.27 -1.50
N VAL A 121 -9.18 -6.56 -1.19
CA VAL A 121 -10.33 -7.23 -0.60
C VAL A 121 -9.88 -7.93 0.67
N ALA A 122 -10.65 -7.74 1.74
CA ALA A 122 -10.42 -8.37 3.02
C ALA A 122 -11.72 -8.98 3.56
N ARG A 123 -11.58 -9.95 4.44
CA ARG A 123 -12.66 -10.51 5.22
C ARG A 123 -12.48 -10.11 6.68
N LEU A 124 -13.49 -9.46 7.22
CA LEU A 124 -13.61 -9.03 8.60
C LEU A 124 -14.42 -10.06 9.37
N GLU A 125 -13.90 -10.51 10.50
CA GLU A 125 -14.58 -11.45 11.39
C GLU A 125 -14.43 -10.97 12.83
N ARG A 126 -15.51 -11.06 13.61
CA ARG A 126 -15.42 -10.81 15.05
C ARG A 126 -14.69 -11.97 15.73
N ALA A 127 -13.75 -11.66 16.60
CA ALA A 127 -12.99 -12.63 17.36
C ALA A 127 -12.97 -12.26 18.85
N PRO A 128 -12.67 -13.20 19.76
CA PRO A 128 -12.51 -12.86 21.17
C PRO A 128 -11.43 -11.78 21.36
N GLY A 129 -11.82 -10.64 21.95
CA GLY A 129 -10.93 -9.52 22.24
C GLY A 129 -10.62 -8.59 21.06
N GLY A 130 -11.34 -8.69 19.93
CA GLY A 130 -11.15 -7.78 18.81
C GLY A 130 -11.73 -8.27 17.48
N TYR A 131 -11.02 -7.94 16.39
CA TYR A 131 -11.41 -8.25 15.02
C TYR A 131 -10.27 -8.94 14.30
N ARG A 132 -10.61 -9.99 13.57
CA ARG A 132 -9.70 -10.67 12.65
C ARG A 132 -9.93 -10.12 11.25
N ILE A 133 -8.85 -9.71 10.61
CA ILE A 133 -8.83 -9.18 9.24
C ILE A 133 -8.00 -10.13 8.40
N VAL A 134 -8.62 -10.80 7.43
CA VAL A 134 -7.95 -11.69 6.50
C VAL A 134 -7.89 -11.02 5.14
N ALA A 135 -6.70 -10.61 4.70
CA ALA A 135 -6.51 -10.10 3.35
C ALA A 135 -6.69 -11.25 2.34
N GLU A 136 -7.72 -11.16 1.51
CA GLU A 136 -7.99 -12.12 0.43
C GLU A 136 -7.31 -11.70 -0.87
N ARG A 137 -7.25 -10.38 -1.11
CA ARG A 137 -6.60 -9.79 -2.28
C ARG A 137 -5.90 -8.51 -1.87
N MET A 138 -4.58 -8.48 -1.98
CA MET A 138 -3.78 -7.28 -1.81
C MET A 138 -2.71 -7.19 -2.90
N PRO A 139 -2.21 -5.97 -3.20
CA PRO A 139 -1.05 -5.83 -4.04
C PRO A 139 0.15 -6.53 -3.38
N ARG A 140 0.94 -7.22 -4.20
CA ARG A 140 2.14 -7.94 -3.73
C ARG A 140 3.29 -7.00 -3.39
N GLN A 141 3.28 -5.83 -4.01
CA GLN A 141 4.32 -4.83 -3.88
C GLN A 141 3.71 -3.44 -3.94
N VAL A 142 4.41 -2.50 -3.33
CA VAL A 142 4.12 -1.07 -3.40
C VAL A 142 5.35 -0.34 -3.89
N HIS A 143 5.16 0.63 -4.78
CA HIS A 143 6.24 1.50 -5.22
C HIS A 143 6.30 2.71 -4.31
N VAL A 144 7.47 3.01 -3.77
CA VAL A 144 7.71 4.17 -2.93
C VAL A 144 8.87 4.98 -3.49
N GLU A 145 8.77 6.30 -3.48
CA GLU A 145 9.88 7.17 -3.85
C GLU A 145 10.90 7.21 -2.72
N VAL A 146 12.17 6.98 -3.03
CA VAL A 146 13.30 7.09 -2.10
C VAL A 146 14.36 8.03 -2.66
N ARG A 147 15.16 8.61 -1.76
CA ARG A 147 16.30 9.48 -2.11
C ARG A 147 17.53 9.06 -1.31
N SER A 148 18.67 8.95 -1.99
CA SER A 148 19.96 8.65 -1.37
C SER A 148 21.08 9.07 -2.33
N ARG A 149 22.19 9.62 -1.83
CA ARG A 149 23.34 9.96 -2.68
C ARG A 149 24.02 8.70 -3.22
N LEU A 150 23.88 7.57 -2.50
CA LEU A 150 24.34 6.27 -2.97
C LEU A 150 23.65 5.85 -4.28
N ILE A 151 22.37 6.19 -4.45
CA ILE A 151 21.64 5.91 -5.71
C ILE A 151 22.29 6.71 -6.85
N ASP A 152 22.54 8.00 -6.65
CA ASP A 152 23.20 8.86 -7.64
C ASP A 152 24.59 8.33 -8.02
N GLN A 153 25.35 7.85 -7.03
CA GLN A 153 26.66 7.23 -7.26
C GLN A 153 26.56 5.96 -8.10
N VAL A 154 25.63 5.06 -7.80
CA VAL A 154 25.43 3.81 -8.54
C VAL A 154 24.99 4.10 -9.97
N VAL A 155 24.07 5.06 -10.17
CA VAL A 155 23.65 5.46 -11.50
C VAL A 155 24.80 6.09 -12.29
N GLY A 156 25.62 6.93 -11.64
CA GLY A 156 26.82 7.49 -12.26
C GLY A 156 27.85 6.43 -12.66
N LEU A 157 28.00 5.35 -11.88
CA LEU A 157 28.84 4.20 -12.25
C LEU A 157 28.29 3.47 -13.48
N CYS A 158 26.98 3.29 -13.56
CA CYS A 158 26.32 2.70 -14.73
C CYS A 158 26.54 3.58 -15.98
N GLU A 159 26.30 4.89 -15.87
CA GLU A 159 26.49 5.84 -16.97
C GLU A 159 27.97 5.91 -17.40
N GLY A 160 28.92 5.84 -16.46
CA GLY A 160 30.34 5.75 -16.78
C GLY A 160 30.70 4.46 -17.53
N ALA A 161 30.12 3.33 -17.14
CA ALA A 161 30.33 2.04 -17.81
C ALA A 161 29.68 1.98 -19.20
N SER A 162 28.53 2.63 -19.41
CA SER A 162 27.87 2.69 -20.72
C SER A 162 28.72 3.45 -21.75
N LEU A 163 29.45 4.49 -21.34
CA LEU A 163 30.40 5.21 -22.19
C LEU A 163 31.57 4.34 -22.64
N LEU A 164 32.07 3.47 -21.75
CA LEU A 164 33.19 2.56 -22.04
C LEU A 164 32.78 1.37 -22.92
N THR A 165 31.50 1.02 -22.93
CA THR A 165 30.93 -0.10 -23.70
C THR A 165 30.26 0.34 -25.01
N LEU A 166 30.54 1.56 -25.48
CA LEU A 166 29.97 2.13 -26.73
C LEU A 166 28.43 2.19 -26.73
N GLY A 167 27.81 2.42 -25.57
CA GLY A 167 26.38 2.70 -25.45
C GLY A 167 25.46 1.47 -25.40
N SER A 168 25.98 0.28 -25.14
CA SER A 168 25.17 -0.95 -25.05
C SER A 168 24.42 -1.10 -23.72
N VAL A 169 24.65 -0.24 -22.74
CA VAL A 169 24.05 -0.33 -21.39
C VAL A 169 23.06 0.82 -21.17
N ASP A 170 21.77 0.48 -21.02
CA ASP A 170 20.72 1.43 -20.66
C ASP A 170 20.60 1.53 -19.13
N CYS A 171 20.97 2.70 -18.59
CA CYS A 171 20.94 2.98 -17.15
C CYS A 171 19.61 3.59 -16.66
N GLY A 172 18.69 3.93 -17.57
CA GLY A 172 17.38 4.48 -17.22
C GLY A 172 16.54 3.56 -16.34
N PRO A 173 16.40 2.26 -16.69
CA PRO A 173 15.68 1.29 -15.87
C PRO A 173 16.28 1.11 -14.47
N VAL A 174 17.61 1.19 -14.34
CA VAL A 174 18.29 1.09 -13.04
C VAL A 174 17.96 2.29 -12.17
N ARG A 175 18.08 3.51 -12.70
CA ARG A 175 17.67 4.72 -11.96
C ARG A 175 16.22 4.61 -11.50
N GLY A 176 15.30 4.24 -12.38
CA GLY A 176 13.89 4.10 -12.04
C GLY A 176 13.63 3.05 -10.95
N ALA A 177 14.30 1.90 -11.01
CA ALA A 177 14.18 0.86 -10.00
C ALA A 177 14.76 1.27 -8.63
N LEU A 178 15.80 2.11 -8.63
CA LEU A 178 16.46 2.58 -7.41
C LEU A 178 15.73 3.76 -6.74
N GLU A 179 15.20 4.69 -7.53
CA GLU A 179 14.44 5.83 -7.02
C GLU A 179 13.00 5.44 -6.63
N ARG A 180 12.44 4.40 -7.25
CA ARG A 180 11.08 3.90 -6.96
C ARG A 180 11.05 2.38 -6.71
N PRO A 181 11.75 1.91 -5.67
CA PRO A 181 11.82 0.48 -5.37
C PRO A 181 10.43 -0.11 -5.15
N ALA A 182 10.24 -1.32 -5.66
CA ALA A 182 9.10 -2.16 -5.33
C ALA A 182 9.35 -2.80 -3.95
N VAL A 183 8.64 -2.31 -2.94
CA VAL A 183 8.69 -2.86 -1.58
C VAL A 183 7.68 -4.01 -1.50
N PRO A 184 8.11 -5.24 -1.18
CA PRO A 184 7.19 -6.36 -1.04
C PRO A 184 6.30 -6.17 0.18
N LEU A 185 5.00 -6.40 0.01
CA LEU A 185 4.01 -6.38 1.10
C LEU A 185 3.71 -7.79 1.65
N GLY A 186 4.54 -8.78 1.29
CA GLY A 186 4.32 -10.20 1.55
C GLY A 186 3.50 -10.89 0.44
N ASN A 187 2.95 -12.06 0.75
CA ASN A 187 2.39 -13.01 -0.23
C ASN A 187 1.07 -12.52 -0.88
N GLY A 188 0.58 -11.33 -0.53
CA GLY A 188 -0.75 -10.83 -0.92
C GLY A 188 -1.91 -11.43 -0.09
N SER A 189 -1.59 -12.27 0.90
CA SER A 189 -2.51 -12.84 1.88
C SER A 189 -1.87 -12.71 3.27
N GLY A 190 -2.61 -12.15 4.21
CA GLY A 190 -2.13 -11.92 5.57
C GLY A 190 -3.30 -11.90 6.54
N GLU A 191 -3.08 -12.43 7.73
CA GLU A 191 -4.03 -12.32 8.84
C GLU A 191 -3.52 -11.25 9.80
N PHE A 192 -4.39 -10.30 10.12
CA PHE A 192 -4.13 -9.23 11.06
C PHE A 192 -5.19 -9.29 12.16
N PHE A 193 -4.78 -9.01 13.38
CA PHE A 193 -5.67 -8.91 14.52
C PHE A 193 -5.69 -7.48 15.03
N LEU A 194 -6.88 -6.91 15.16
CA LEU A 194 -7.11 -5.58 15.67
C LEU A 194 -7.77 -5.71 17.03
N ALA A 195 -7.01 -5.44 18.09
CA ALA A 195 -7.46 -5.64 19.46
C ALA A 195 -8.52 -4.59 19.85
N ASP A 196 -9.48 -4.96 20.69
CA ASP A 196 -10.51 -4.04 21.19
C ASP A 196 -9.92 -2.83 21.93
N SER A 197 -8.73 -2.97 22.51
CA SER A 197 -7.98 -1.89 23.17
C SER A 197 -7.41 -0.84 22.22
N GLU A 198 -7.28 -1.18 20.94
CA GLU A 198 -6.77 -0.28 19.88
C GLU A 198 -7.90 0.45 19.15
N LEU A 199 -9.15 0.17 19.53
CA LEU A 199 -10.36 0.68 18.89
C LEU A 199 -11.21 1.44 19.90
N ASP A 200 -11.80 2.55 19.46
CA ASP A 200 -12.83 3.21 20.24
C ASP A 200 -14.21 2.54 20.03
N ALA A 201 -15.25 3.05 20.68
CA ALA A 201 -16.59 2.48 20.57
C ALA A 201 -17.22 2.71 19.19
N ALA A 202 -16.88 3.82 18.52
CA ALA A 202 -17.38 4.15 17.19
C ALA A 202 -16.73 3.24 16.13
N ASP A 203 -15.42 3.04 16.21
CA ASP A 203 -14.67 2.12 15.36
C ASP A 203 -15.25 0.71 15.42
N ARG A 204 -15.49 0.21 16.64
CA ARG A 204 -16.10 -1.10 16.85
C ARG A 204 -17.49 -1.20 16.22
N ALA A 205 -18.33 -0.19 16.43
CA ALA A 205 -19.67 -0.17 15.85
C ALA A 205 -19.64 -0.17 14.31
N GLU A 206 -18.67 0.53 13.71
CA GLU A 206 -18.53 0.60 12.26
C GLU A 206 -18.01 -0.71 11.66
N LEU A 207 -17.07 -1.39 12.32
CA LEU A 207 -16.61 -2.72 11.95
C LEU A 207 -17.72 -3.77 12.09
N ASP A 208 -18.47 -3.75 13.19
CA ASP A 208 -19.63 -4.63 13.38
C ASP A 208 -20.68 -4.41 12.29
N ALA A 209 -20.93 -3.16 11.88
CA ALA A 209 -21.84 -2.82 10.81
C ALA A 209 -21.35 -3.30 9.42
N LEU A 210 -20.04 -3.28 9.18
CA LEU A 210 -19.44 -3.85 7.96
C LEU A 210 -19.57 -5.38 7.93
N ILE A 211 -19.41 -6.04 9.07
CA ILE A 211 -19.55 -7.50 9.19
C ILE A 211 -21.00 -7.92 8.94
N ALA A 212 -21.95 -7.20 9.53
CA ALA A 212 -23.38 -7.47 9.41
C ALA A 212 -23.99 -7.04 8.06
N ALA A 213 -23.24 -6.37 7.19
CA ALA A 213 -23.75 -5.89 5.92
C ALA A 213 -24.17 -7.05 4.99
N PRO A 214 -25.32 -6.92 4.30
CA PRO A 214 -25.81 -7.96 3.40
C PRO A 214 -24.89 -8.14 2.18
N ALA A 215 -24.87 -9.36 1.65
CA ALA A 215 -24.13 -9.68 0.43
C ALA A 215 -24.66 -8.89 -0.77
N ARG A 216 -23.72 -8.40 -1.59
CA ARG A 216 -24.01 -7.65 -2.81
C ARG A 216 -24.22 -8.58 -4.00
#